data_AF-A0A7W0T8T1-F1
#
_entry.id   AF-A0A7W0T8T1-F1
#
_cell.length_a   1.000
_cell.length_b   1.000
_cell.length_c   1.000
_cell.angle_alpha   90.00
_cell.angle_beta   90.00
_cell.angle_gamma   90.00
#
_symmetry.space_group_name_H-M   'P 1'
#
loop_
_entity.id
_entity.type
_entity.pdbx_description
1 polymer ?
#
loop_
_entity_poly.entity_id
_entity_poly.type
_entity_poly.pdbx_seq_one_letter_code
_entity_poly.pdbx_strand_id
1 'polypeptide(L)' 'VPQVPRFHDELREHLRTESSVLASIRESGDVPDETEEKLKAELDKFLKSFNIEEEKGIAG' A
#
# COMPACT_ATOMS: atom_id res chain seq x y z
N VAL A 1 -2.28 -16.58 -5.40
CA VAL A 1 -1.39 -15.43 -5.09
C VAL A 1 -1.35 -15.23 -3.58
N PRO A 2 -0.47 -15.97 -2.86
CA PRO A 2 -0.46 -16.01 -1.39
C PRO A 2 0.04 -14.72 -0.72
N GLN A 3 0.70 -13.84 -1.49
CA GLN A 3 1.29 -12.59 -1.00
C GLN A 3 0.28 -11.41 -0.88
N VAL A 4 -0.89 -11.51 -1.52
CA VAL A 4 -1.91 -10.44 -1.52
C VAL A 4 -2.37 -10.04 -0.10
N PRO A 5 -2.73 -10.96 0.81
CA PRO A 5 -3.11 -10.57 2.17
C PRO A 5 -1.97 -9.87 2.93
N ARG A 6 -0.72 -10.33 2.80
CA ARG A 6 0.46 -9.70 3.43
C ARG A 6 0.70 -8.29 2.88
N PHE A 7 0.69 -8.16 1.55
CA PHE A 7 0.79 -6.87 0.87
C PHE A 7 -0.28 -5.89 1.35
N HIS A 8 -1.53 -6.36 1.49
CA HIS A 8 -2.65 -5.52 1.89
C HIS A 8 -2.60 -5.11 3.37
N ASP A 9 -1.99 -5.93 4.22
CA ASP A 9 -1.77 -5.62 5.64
C ASP A 9 -0.64 -4.59 5.82
N GLU A 10 0.51 -4.83 5.19
CA GLU A 10 1.65 -3.91 5.25
C GLU A 10 1.36 -2.57 4.56
N LEU A 11 0.67 -2.57 3.41
CA LEU A 11 0.24 -1.34 2.76
C LEU A 11 -0.70 -0.53 3.67
N ARG A 12 -1.59 -1.21 4.39
CA ARG A 12 -2.47 -0.55 5.37
C ARG A 12 -1.69 0.07 6.51
N GLU A 13 -0.68 -0.62 7.05
CA GLU A 13 0.20 -0.06 8.09
C GLU A 13 1.02 1.13 7.57
N HIS A 14 1.56 1.04 6.35
CA HIS A 14 2.28 2.12 5.69
C HIS A 14 1.40 3.36 5.55
N LEU A 15 0.19 3.21 5.00
CA LEU A 15 -0.78 4.30 4.86
C LEU A 15 -1.28 4.85 6.21
N ARG A 16 -1.29 4.03 7.26
CA ARG A 16 -1.61 4.48 8.63
C ARG A 16 -0.52 5.39 9.20
N THR A 17 0.73 5.05 8.93
CA THR A 17 1.90 5.83 9.32
C THR A 17 1.95 7.15 8.55
N GLU A 18 1.72 7.08 7.24
CA GLU A 18 1.50 8.21 6.31
C GLU A 18 0.06 8.79 6.45
N SER A 19 -0.39 9.03 7.70
CA SER A 19 -1.76 9.42 8.09
C SER A 19 -2.41 10.55 7.26
N SER A 20 -1.64 11.28 6.46
CA SER A 20 -2.09 12.34 5.55
C SER A 20 -3.12 11.86 4.51
N VAL A 21 -2.89 10.70 3.87
CA VAL A 21 -3.82 10.18 2.83
C VAL A 21 -5.13 9.72 3.46
N LEU A 22 -5.04 8.92 4.53
CA LEU A 22 -6.23 8.42 5.23
C LEU A 22 -7.02 9.54 5.94
N ALA A 23 -6.35 10.58 6.45
CA ALA A 23 -7.01 11.76 7.00
C ALA A 23 -7.81 12.50 5.93
N SER A 24 -7.20 12.75 4.76
CA SER A 24 -7.87 13.44 3.64
C SER A 24 -9.15 12.70 3.19
N ILE A 25 -9.08 11.36 3.07
CA ILE A 25 -10.25 10.52 2.73
C ILE A 25 -11.31 10.57 3.83
N ARG A 26 -10.89 10.54 5.10
CA ARG A 26 -11.80 10.56 6.25
C ARG A 26 -12.52 11.90 6.39
N GLU A 27 -11.85 13.00 6.10
CA GLU A 27 -12.39 14.35 6.20
C GLU A 27 -13.27 14.71 5.00
N SER A 28 -12.85 14.37 3.78
CA SER A 28 -13.63 14.65 2.57
C SER A 28 -14.78 13.66 2.37
N GLY A 29 -14.65 12.43 2.87
CA GLY A 29 -15.57 11.33 2.55
C GLY A 29 -15.50 10.86 1.09
N ASP A 30 -14.51 11.34 0.35
CA ASP A 30 -14.26 11.09 -1.07
C ASP A 30 -12.76 10.96 -1.31
N VAL A 31 -12.38 10.45 -2.50
CA VAL A 31 -10.97 10.32 -2.91
C VAL A 31 -10.74 11.29 -4.07
N PRO A 32 -10.50 12.59 -3.79
CA PRO A 32 -10.24 13.57 -4.83
C PRO A 32 -8.91 13.29 -5.53
N ASP A 33 -8.72 13.82 -6.75
CA ASP A 33 -7.55 13.55 -7.60
C ASP A 33 -6.21 13.74 -6.85
N GLU A 34 -6.08 14.78 -6.03
CA GLU A 34 -4.87 15.02 -5.23
C GLU A 34 -4.58 13.88 -4.23
N THR A 35 -5.63 13.31 -3.64
CA THR A 35 -5.52 12.17 -2.72
C THR A 35 -5.22 10.88 -3.47
N GLU A 36 -5.81 10.71 -4.67
CA GLU A 36 -5.49 9.58 -5.54
C GLU A 36 -4.02 9.61 -6.00
N GLU A 37 -3.50 10.76 -6.43
CA GLU A 37 -2.11 10.93 -6.84
C GLU A 37 -1.14 10.61 -5.70
N LYS A 38 -1.43 11.09 -4.48
CA LYS A 38 -0.64 10.75 -3.28
C LYS A 38 -0.70 9.25 -2.99
N LEU A 39 -1.89 8.65 -3.02
CA LEU A 39 -2.06 7.23 -2.79
C LEU A 39 -1.27 6.39 -3.82
N LYS A 40 -1.30 6.77 -5.11
CA LYS A 40 -0.52 6.12 -6.17
C LYS A 40 0.98 6.26 -5.94
N ALA A 41 1.46 7.45 -5.55
CA ALA A 41 2.87 7.67 -5.25
C ALA A 41 3.36 6.81 -4.07
N GLU A 42 2.55 6.71 -3.02
CA GLU A 42 2.85 5.84 -1.88
C GLU A 42 2.78 4.35 -2.25
N LEU A 43 1.84 3.95 -3.11
CA LEU A 43 1.78 2.59 -3.65
C LEU A 43 3.04 2.23 -4.45
N ASP A 44 3.56 3.13 -5.30
CA ASP A 44 4.78 2.91 -6.07
C ASP A 44 6.02 2.81 -5.17
N LYS A 45 6.12 3.69 -4.15
CA LYS A 45 7.19 3.60 -3.13
C LYS A 45 7.11 2.31 -2.35
N PHE A 46 5.90 1.93 -1.92
CA PHE A 46 5.67 0.71 -1.17
C PHE A 46 6.00 -0.51 -2.03
N LEU A 47 5.59 -0.56 -3.30
CA LEU A 47 5.95 -1.65 -4.22
C LEU A 47 7.46 -1.81 -4.40
N LYS A 48 8.22 -0.70 -4.41
CA LYS A 48 9.69 -0.73 -4.45
C LYS A 48 10.33 -1.21 -3.16
N SER A 49 9.68 -0.96 -2.02
CA SER A 49 10.17 -1.37 -0.69
C SER A 49 9.68 -2.74 -0.26
N PHE A 50 8.53 -3.18 -0.76
CA PHE A 50 7.91 -4.44 -0.44
C PHE A 50 8.76 -5.55 -1.03
N ASN A 51 9.46 -6.25 -0.16
CA ASN A 51 10.25 -7.40 -0.55
C ASN A 51 9.27 -8.52 -0.92
N ILE A 52 8.93 -8.61 -2.20
CA ILE A 52 8.15 -9.73 -2.74
C ILE A 52 8.96 -10.97 -2.41
N GLU A 53 8.51 -11.72 -1.43
CA GLU A 53 8.92 -13.10 -1.29
C GLU A 53 8.35 -13.80 -2.53
N GLU A 54 9.12 -13.79 -3.62
CA GLU A 54 9.08 -14.89 -4.57
C GLU A 54 9.09 -16.11 -3.67
N GLU A 55 8.00 -16.88 -3.72
CA GLU A 55 7.96 -18.21 -3.19
C GLU A 55 9.28 -18.83 -3.62
N LYS A 56 10.25 -18.95 -2.70
CA LYS A 56 11.34 -19.88 -2.86
C LYS A 56 10.61 -21.20 -2.95
N GLY A 57 10.21 -21.54 -4.18
CA GLY A 57 9.97 -22.89 -4.59
C GLY A 57 11.25 -23.58 -4.23
N ILE A 58 11.25 -24.22 -3.07
CA ILE A 58 11.97 -25.45 -2.87
C ILE A 58 11.39 -26.45 -3.87
N ALA A 59 11.67 -26.25 -5.15
CA ALA A 59 11.66 -27.32 -6.12
C ALA A 59 13.05 -27.93 -6.01
N GLY A 60 13.10 -29.11 -5.40
CA GLY A 60 14.32 -29.91 -5.23
C GLY A 60 14.87 -30.45 -6.54
#